data_AF-A0A6B2KYX8-F1
#
_entry.id   AF-A0A6B2KYX8-F1
#
_cell.length_a   1.000
_cell.length_b   1.000
_cell.length_c   1.000
_cell.angle_alpha   90.00
_cell.angle_beta   90.00
_cell.angle_gamma   90.00
#
_symmetry.space_group_name_H-M   'P 1'
#
loop_
_entity.id
_entity.type
_entity.pdbx_description
1 polymer ?
#
loop_
_entity_poly.entity_id
_entity_poly.type
_entity_poly.pdbx_seq_one_letter_code
_entity_poly.pdbx_strand_id
1 'polypeptide(L)'
;MESLQVELPVWDPLATDSYSSDWHISKVWLKSNQRNDGTLLNHLLASGVDGGLGLYTFSTGKVTISPLNCTWKREEGLSRVFATEFVDFPADRSMLEELTEEFSPAGSATRFFSHFKVFFAHLYQMVISAPQTVSTVFGLALKGQFIEGLSQIMPQEDLNLDKRDRFGFVKLIVQMSEVGKLYGIHSKSGKIEWHRYYPQQLLQHCYLVKKCTHTPPELVIVKQDLKSLQWSVSVLDPLTGAEITGFSLFYPLKHSFMTSIIDTEHRSALAFVDDHDIVHFYPESAEKRIREENIPIYYYLLEGESIIGYKVTPLHTQLVGQMRWKKEWEDSREKVVKVTDGVGPSGKVNAHGLAKVLWNNTVLWKYLNPNLIIVGTVSREHGENDYLNIYLIDVVTGFIVHRNQQSQATTPLHIVHAENWVVYNYWSTKTHNFEISTIELYKSADWEQQRYSSFEDPKPALEVYKNSYVLPTGLTTMAVTITNKGITNKYLLLGLQGGSVMSLDKRFVDARRPIRPNNRPTMEDQMEGVLPYFPIIEVNPLLNINYNISIPNLKTIVTAPTQLESSTLVMCLGLDQFYIPLTPGNTFDVISFKSSFNKPLILVGLLICFLSTLLANRLAQNAILKLSWL
;
A
#
# COMPACT_ATOMS: atom_id res chain seq x y z
N MET A 1 -6.29 51.38 16.28
CA MET A 1 -6.80 50.00 16.26
C MET A 1 -8.30 50.09 16.11
N GLU A 2 -8.78 50.25 14.88
CA GLU A 2 -10.20 50.13 14.57
C GLU A 2 -10.43 48.68 14.14
N SER A 3 -11.37 48.01 14.80
CA SER A 3 -11.83 46.67 14.46
C SER A 3 -12.57 46.72 13.11
N LEU A 4 -11.82 46.56 12.02
CA LEU A 4 -12.39 46.25 10.71
C LEU A 4 -12.95 44.83 10.77
N GLN A 5 -14.24 44.71 11.10
CA GLN A 5 -15.03 43.55 10.69
C GLN A 5 -15.16 43.60 9.18
N VAL A 6 -14.22 42.96 8.49
CA VAL A 6 -14.37 42.63 7.08
C VAL A 6 -15.31 41.42 7.03
N GLU A 7 -16.59 41.66 6.72
CA GLU A 7 -17.48 40.58 6.30
C GLU A 7 -16.89 39.97 5.03
N LEU A 8 -16.31 38.78 5.18
CA LEU A 8 -15.94 37.95 4.05
C LEU A 8 -17.23 37.58 3.30
N PRO A 9 -17.25 37.66 1.96
CA PRO A 9 -18.46 37.33 1.21
C PRO A 9 -18.91 35.91 1.52
N VAL A 10 -20.18 35.79 1.94
CA VAL A 10 -20.89 34.51 2.02
C VAL A 10 -20.80 33.86 0.65
N TRP A 11 -20.21 32.66 0.61
CA TRP A 11 -20.10 31.85 -0.59
C TRP A 11 -21.50 31.52 -1.12
N ASP A 12 -21.76 31.92 -2.37
CA ASP A 12 -22.95 31.57 -3.14
C ASP A 12 -22.77 30.12 -3.68
N PRO A 13 -23.65 29.15 -3.36
CA PRO A 13 -23.39 27.72 -3.55
C PRO A 13 -23.63 27.19 -4.98
N LEU A 14 -23.52 28.02 -6.02
CA LEU A 14 -23.98 27.66 -7.38
C LEU A 14 -22.96 27.81 -8.52
N ALA A 15 -21.66 27.90 -8.22
CA ALA A 15 -20.62 27.80 -9.26
C ALA A 15 -19.65 26.64 -8.95
N THR A 16 -20.03 25.44 -9.41
CA THR A 16 -19.16 24.30 -9.76
C THR A 16 -17.77 24.24 -9.11
N ASP A 17 -17.75 23.97 -7.81
CA ASP A 17 -16.73 23.20 -7.07
C ASP A 17 -17.36 22.90 -5.71
N SER A 18 -18.10 21.80 -5.64
CA SER A 18 -18.88 21.38 -4.47
C SER A 18 -17.99 20.78 -3.38
N TYR A 19 -17.17 21.61 -2.71
CA TYR A 19 -16.48 21.25 -1.47
C TYR A 19 -16.69 22.37 -0.44
N SER A 20 -17.31 22.00 0.69
CA SER A 20 -17.98 22.86 1.66
C SER A 20 -17.09 23.74 2.54
N SER A 21 -17.42 25.04 2.55
CA SER A 21 -17.65 25.98 3.67
C SER A 21 -16.73 26.16 4.90
N ASP A 22 -15.79 25.28 5.26
CA ASP A 22 -15.16 25.38 6.61
C ASP A 22 -13.65 25.64 6.56
N TRP A 23 -13.22 26.66 5.81
CA TRP A 23 -11.86 27.17 6.01
C TRP A 23 -11.81 28.00 7.30
N HIS A 24 -11.55 27.33 8.42
CA HIS A 24 -11.38 27.98 9.71
C HIS A 24 -10.07 28.76 9.74
N ILE A 25 -10.13 30.04 9.39
CA ILE A 25 -8.97 30.93 9.39
C ILE A 25 -8.48 31.14 10.83
N SER A 26 -7.20 30.84 11.08
CA SER A 26 -6.53 31.05 12.36
C SER A 26 -5.84 32.40 12.44
N LYS A 27 -5.15 32.80 11.37
CA LYS A 27 -4.32 34.02 11.30
C LYS A 27 -4.42 34.64 9.92
N VAL A 28 -4.35 35.96 9.90
CA VAL A 28 -4.41 36.76 8.67
C VAL A 28 -3.32 37.82 8.72
N TRP A 29 -2.58 37.98 7.63
CA TRP A 29 -1.62 39.04 7.43
C TRP A 29 -2.02 39.84 6.19
N LEU A 30 -2.02 41.17 6.31
CA LEU A 30 -2.38 42.09 5.24
C LEU A 30 -1.18 42.98 4.91
N LYS A 31 -0.83 43.06 3.64
CA LYS A 31 0.16 44.01 3.12
C LYS A 31 -0.45 44.83 1.99
N SER A 32 -0.47 46.14 2.15
CA SER A 32 -1.01 47.08 1.17
C SER A 32 0.14 47.80 0.45
N ASN A 33 0.11 47.79 -0.88
CA ASN A 33 1.05 48.51 -1.74
C ASN A 33 0.29 49.57 -2.55
N GLN A 34 0.73 50.82 -2.52
CA GLN A 34 0.12 51.89 -3.30
C GLN A 34 0.61 51.84 -4.76
N ARG A 35 -0.32 51.85 -5.71
CA ARG A 35 -0.05 51.96 -7.15
C ARG A 35 -0.01 53.43 -7.57
N ASN A 36 0.64 53.69 -8.71
CA ASN A 36 0.81 55.03 -9.27
C ASN A 36 -0.52 55.73 -9.64
N ASP A 37 -1.59 54.95 -9.82
CA ASP A 37 -2.95 55.41 -10.09
C ASP A 37 -3.72 55.82 -8.81
N GLY A 38 -3.10 55.72 -7.63
CA GLY A 38 -3.70 56.02 -6.34
C GLY A 38 -4.56 54.90 -5.76
N THR A 39 -4.64 53.74 -6.43
CA THR A 39 -5.29 52.54 -5.88
C THR A 39 -4.34 51.77 -4.96
N LEU A 40 -4.88 51.16 -3.90
CA LEU A 40 -4.11 50.29 -3.00
C LEU A 40 -4.30 48.84 -3.45
N LEU A 41 -3.22 48.16 -3.81
CA LEU A 41 -3.20 46.73 -4.03
C LEU A 41 -2.89 46.02 -2.71
N ASN A 42 -3.83 45.21 -2.24
CA ASN A 42 -3.72 44.48 -0.99
C ASN A 42 -3.42 43.01 -1.25
N HIS A 43 -2.43 42.49 -0.54
CA HIS A 43 -2.11 41.08 -0.44
C HIS A 43 -2.52 40.58 0.94
N LEU A 44 -3.43 39.62 0.98
CA LEU A 44 -3.94 38.98 2.18
C LEU A 44 -3.44 37.55 2.23
N LEU A 45 -2.54 37.24 3.15
CA LEU A 45 -2.16 35.88 3.46
C LEU A 45 -3.03 35.39 4.62
N ALA A 46 -3.80 34.34 4.39
CA ALA A 46 -4.60 33.70 5.43
C ALA A 46 -4.09 32.27 5.68
N SER A 47 -4.02 31.90 6.96
CA SER A 47 -3.62 30.58 7.44
C SER A 47 -4.76 29.96 8.21
N GLY A 48 -5.20 28.78 7.79
CA GLY A 48 -6.23 27.99 8.46
C GLY A 48 -5.71 27.18 9.64
N VAL A 49 -6.60 26.86 10.57
CA VAL A 49 -6.34 25.92 11.68
C VAL A 49 -6.04 24.51 11.13
N ASP A 50 -6.56 24.21 9.95
CA ASP A 50 -6.40 22.95 9.23
C ASP A 50 -5.06 22.83 8.47
N GLY A 51 -4.17 23.82 8.60
CA GLY A 51 -2.89 23.84 7.90
C GLY A 51 -2.97 24.34 6.45
N GLY A 52 -4.13 24.84 6.00
CA GLY A 52 -4.26 25.49 4.70
C GLY A 52 -3.65 26.90 4.70
N LEU A 53 -2.91 27.26 3.66
CA LEU A 53 -2.43 28.61 3.38
C LEU A 53 -3.05 29.12 2.08
N GLY A 54 -3.56 30.34 2.10
CA GLY A 54 -4.11 30.99 0.90
C GLY A 54 -3.62 32.42 0.77
N LEU A 55 -3.14 32.78 -0.42
CA LEU A 55 -2.81 34.17 -0.75
C LEU A 55 -3.88 34.76 -1.65
N TYR A 56 -4.49 35.83 -1.17
CA TYR A 56 -5.55 36.55 -1.87
C TYR A 56 -5.08 37.94 -2.21
N THR A 57 -5.57 38.45 -3.34
CA THR A 57 -5.31 39.80 -3.82
C THR A 57 -6.61 40.53 -4.04
N PHE A 58 -6.67 41.77 -3.59
CA PHE A 58 -7.77 42.66 -3.86
C PHE A 58 -7.27 44.10 -3.96
N SER A 59 -7.98 44.92 -4.68
CA SER A 59 -7.67 46.34 -4.86
C SER A 59 -8.71 47.19 -4.14
N THR A 60 -8.24 48.19 -3.41
CA THR A 60 -9.09 49.19 -2.74
C THR A 60 -8.83 50.54 -3.38
N GLY A 61 -9.83 51.06 -4.10
CA GLY A 61 -9.88 52.44 -4.56
C GLY A 61 -10.56 53.35 -3.53
N LYS A 62 -10.74 54.64 -3.86
CA LYS A 62 -11.40 55.61 -2.96
C LYS A 62 -12.88 55.31 -2.67
N VAL A 63 -13.56 54.55 -3.53
CA VAL A 63 -15.02 54.28 -3.45
C VAL A 63 -15.35 52.79 -3.64
N THR A 64 -14.45 51.98 -4.20
CA THR A 64 -14.73 50.59 -4.58
C THR A 64 -13.65 49.63 -4.08
N ILE A 65 -14.09 48.49 -3.55
CA ILE A 65 -13.25 47.33 -3.18
C ILE A 65 -13.50 46.25 -4.24
N SER A 66 -12.45 45.78 -4.91
CA SER A 66 -12.59 44.67 -5.85
C SER A 66 -12.81 43.34 -5.11
N PRO A 67 -13.46 42.34 -5.74
CA PRO A 67 -13.59 41.01 -5.14
C PRO A 67 -12.22 40.40 -4.83
N LEU A 68 -12.17 39.56 -3.79
CA LEU A 68 -10.97 38.80 -3.43
C LEU A 68 -10.64 37.81 -4.55
N ASN A 69 -9.45 37.94 -5.14
CA ASN A 69 -8.93 36.99 -6.12
C ASN A 69 -7.90 36.07 -5.45
N CYS A 70 -8.12 34.76 -5.49
CA CYS A 70 -7.21 33.76 -4.95
C CYS A 70 -6.03 33.54 -5.90
N THR A 71 -4.83 33.97 -5.51
CA THR A 71 -3.63 33.80 -6.34
C THR A 71 -3.06 32.39 -6.25
N TRP A 72 -3.00 31.81 -5.05
CA TRP A 72 -2.62 30.42 -4.82
C TRP A 72 -3.16 29.92 -3.49
N LYS A 73 -3.31 28.60 -3.40
CA LYS A 73 -3.59 27.86 -2.17
C LYS A 73 -2.52 26.79 -2.00
N ARG A 74 -2.15 26.51 -0.75
CA ARG A 74 -1.15 25.50 -0.40
C ARG A 74 -1.61 24.76 0.86
N GLU A 75 -1.55 23.44 0.82
CA GLU A 75 -1.98 22.56 1.91
C GLU A 75 -0.77 22.07 2.71
N GLU A 76 -0.42 22.75 3.81
CA GLU A 76 0.70 22.35 4.67
C GLU A 76 0.33 21.19 5.62
N GLY A 77 -0.96 20.85 5.73
CA GLY A 77 -1.41 19.69 6.49
C GLY A 77 -0.81 18.36 6.00
N LEU A 78 -0.41 18.29 4.72
CA LEU A 78 0.21 17.11 4.11
C LEU A 78 1.68 16.87 4.55
N SER A 79 2.30 17.83 5.23
CA SER A 79 3.68 17.70 5.75
C SER A 79 3.80 16.76 6.96
N ARG A 80 2.68 16.41 7.59
CA ARG A 80 2.61 15.60 8.81
C ARG A 80 1.57 14.49 8.67
N VAL A 81 1.79 13.63 7.68
CA VAL A 81 0.96 12.43 7.48
C VAL A 81 1.49 11.29 8.33
N PHE A 82 0.59 10.61 9.06
CA PHE A 82 0.94 9.46 9.90
C PHE A 82 0.33 8.15 9.40
N ALA A 83 -0.78 8.19 8.64
CA ALA A 83 -1.42 7.02 8.06
C ALA A 83 -1.83 7.28 6.61
N THR A 84 -1.68 6.26 5.78
CA THR A 84 -2.00 6.29 4.35
C THR A 84 -2.59 4.96 3.93
N GLU A 85 -3.73 5.01 3.25
CA GLU A 85 -4.41 3.84 2.70
C GLU A 85 -4.63 4.00 1.20
N PHE A 86 -4.46 2.90 0.45
CA PHE A 86 -4.68 2.86 -0.99
C PHE A 86 -6.05 2.25 -1.28
N VAL A 87 -6.90 3.03 -1.95
CA VAL A 87 -8.24 2.62 -2.34
C VAL A 87 -8.29 2.47 -3.86
N ASP A 88 -8.74 1.31 -4.32
CA ASP A 88 -8.94 1.07 -5.76
C ASP A 88 -10.16 1.86 -6.26
N PHE A 89 -10.16 2.34 -7.50
CA PHE A 89 -11.39 2.87 -8.10
C PHE A 89 -12.37 1.72 -8.40
N PRO A 90 -13.69 1.99 -8.44
CA PRO A 90 -14.67 0.98 -8.81
C PRO A 90 -14.46 0.56 -10.27
N ALA A 91 -14.64 -0.74 -10.57
CA ALA A 91 -14.65 -1.16 -11.96
C ALA A 91 -15.90 -0.62 -12.68
N ASP A 92 -15.87 -0.57 -14.00
CA ASP A 92 -16.98 -0.03 -14.80
C ASP A 92 -18.30 -0.71 -14.40
N ARG A 93 -19.25 0.09 -13.90
CA ARG A 93 -20.52 -0.39 -13.35
C ARG A 93 -21.30 -1.24 -14.34
N SER A 94 -21.30 -0.86 -15.62
CA SER A 94 -21.93 -1.65 -16.68
C SER A 94 -21.33 -3.05 -16.80
N MET A 95 -20.00 -3.15 -16.78
CA MET A 95 -19.31 -4.44 -16.87
C MET A 95 -19.55 -5.29 -15.63
N LEU A 96 -19.51 -4.68 -14.44
CA LEU A 96 -19.77 -5.39 -13.18
C LEU A 96 -21.22 -5.87 -13.07
N GLU A 97 -22.19 -5.00 -13.38
CA GLU A 97 -23.62 -5.35 -13.37
C GLU A 97 -23.91 -6.47 -14.36
N GLU A 98 -23.41 -6.37 -15.60
CA GLU A 98 -23.51 -7.43 -16.62
C GLU A 98 -22.93 -8.76 -16.12
N LEU A 99 -21.74 -8.75 -15.53
CA LEU A 99 -21.10 -9.96 -14.99
C LEU A 99 -21.87 -10.52 -13.78
N THR A 100 -22.38 -9.67 -12.89
CA THR A 100 -23.18 -10.13 -11.74
C THR A 100 -24.51 -10.71 -12.17
N GLU A 101 -25.16 -10.16 -13.20
CA GLU A 101 -26.36 -10.73 -13.80
C GLU A 101 -26.07 -12.08 -14.47
N GLU A 102 -24.95 -12.19 -15.19
CA GLU A 102 -24.50 -13.41 -15.86
C GLU A 102 -24.26 -14.57 -14.88
N PHE A 103 -23.58 -14.30 -13.76
CA PHE A 103 -23.25 -15.29 -12.74
C PHE A 103 -24.25 -15.36 -11.58
N SER A 104 -25.42 -14.73 -11.72
CA SER A 104 -26.46 -14.77 -10.70
C SER A 104 -26.91 -16.23 -10.43
N PRO A 105 -27.32 -16.56 -9.18
CA PRO A 105 -27.74 -17.91 -8.79
C PRO A 105 -29.05 -18.40 -9.46
N ALA A 106 -29.55 -17.70 -10.48
CA ALA A 106 -30.73 -18.06 -11.26
C ALA A 106 -30.55 -19.40 -12.01
N GLY A 107 -31.67 -20.02 -12.41
CA GLY A 107 -31.70 -21.32 -13.09
C GLY A 107 -30.92 -21.34 -14.42
N SER A 108 -30.55 -22.54 -14.87
CA SER A 108 -29.71 -22.73 -16.08
C SER A 108 -30.28 -22.10 -17.35
N ALA A 109 -31.61 -22.07 -17.52
CA ALA A 109 -32.25 -21.47 -18.69
C ALA A 109 -32.16 -19.94 -18.67
N THR A 110 -32.38 -19.31 -17.52
CA THR A 110 -32.26 -17.85 -17.36
C THR A 110 -30.83 -17.36 -17.58
N ARG A 111 -29.81 -18.14 -17.16
CA ARG A 111 -28.39 -17.82 -17.45
C ARG A 111 -28.05 -17.90 -18.95
N PHE A 112 -28.61 -18.88 -19.65
CA PHE A 112 -28.41 -18.98 -21.09
C PHE A 112 -28.98 -17.77 -21.83
N PHE A 113 -30.21 -17.36 -21.50
CA PHE A 113 -30.82 -16.18 -22.14
C PHE A 113 -30.11 -14.87 -21.76
N SER A 114 -29.65 -14.70 -20.52
CA SER A 114 -28.87 -13.51 -20.14
C SER A 114 -27.54 -13.46 -20.87
N HIS A 115 -26.80 -14.58 -20.96
CA HIS A 115 -25.55 -14.65 -21.71
C HIS A 115 -25.75 -14.33 -23.21
N PHE A 116 -26.81 -14.87 -23.83
CA PHE A 116 -27.14 -14.57 -25.22
C PHE A 116 -27.47 -13.09 -25.44
N LYS A 117 -28.25 -12.48 -24.52
CA LYS A 117 -28.58 -11.05 -24.58
C LYS A 117 -27.33 -10.18 -24.49
N VAL A 118 -26.42 -10.48 -23.55
CA VAL A 118 -25.14 -9.76 -23.39
C VAL A 118 -24.28 -9.95 -24.64
N PHE A 119 -24.10 -11.19 -25.14
CA PHE A 119 -23.32 -11.46 -26.34
C PHE A 119 -23.81 -10.65 -27.57
N PHE A 120 -25.13 -10.63 -27.82
CA PHE A 120 -25.68 -9.86 -28.93
C PHE A 120 -25.59 -8.35 -28.71
N ALA A 121 -25.69 -7.86 -27.48
CA ALA A 121 -25.45 -6.46 -27.17
C ALA A 121 -23.99 -6.05 -27.48
N HIS A 122 -23.01 -6.89 -27.09
CA HIS A 122 -21.59 -6.68 -27.40
C HIS A 122 -21.32 -6.75 -28.91
N LEU A 123 -21.91 -7.73 -29.62
CA LEU A 123 -21.81 -7.85 -31.07
C LEU A 123 -22.41 -6.62 -31.76
N TYR A 124 -23.55 -6.14 -31.30
CA TYR A 124 -24.20 -4.94 -31.84
C TYR A 124 -23.35 -3.68 -31.62
N GLN A 125 -22.77 -3.51 -30.42
CA GLN A 125 -21.82 -2.42 -30.13
C GLN A 125 -20.57 -2.50 -31.02
N MET A 126 -20.05 -3.71 -31.26
CA MET A 126 -18.91 -3.92 -32.16
C MET A 126 -19.28 -3.55 -33.61
N VAL A 127 -20.47 -3.93 -34.09
CA VAL A 127 -20.94 -3.61 -35.44
C VAL A 127 -21.18 -2.11 -35.62
N ILE A 128 -21.68 -1.41 -34.60
CA ILE A 128 -21.88 0.05 -34.65
C ILE A 128 -20.55 0.81 -34.63
N SER A 129 -19.58 0.35 -33.86
CA SER A 129 -18.25 0.99 -33.75
C SER A 129 -17.32 0.64 -34.92
N ALA A 130 -17.61 -0.44 -35.67
CA ALA A 130 -16.81 -0.90 -36.80
C ALA A 130 -16.69 0.12 -37.96
N PRO A 131 -17.73 0.81 -38.44
CA PRO A 131 -17.61 1.80 -39.51
C PRO A 131 -16.69 2.97 -39.15
N GLN A 132 -16.75 3.45 -37.90
CA GLN A 132 -15.93 4.55 -37.43
C GLN A 132 -14.45 4.14 -37.38
N THR A 133 -14.15 2.96 -36.84
CA THR A 133 -12.79 2.41 -36.77
C THR A 133 -12.23 2.07 -38.15
N VAL A 134 -13.00 1.45 -39.04
CA VAL A 134 -12.57 1.15 -40.41
C VAL A 134 -12.31 2.43 -41.22
N SER A 135 -13.17 3.44 -41.11
CA SER A 135 -12.99 4.72 -41.82
C SER A 135 -11.74 5.50 -41.36
N THR A 136 -11.41 5.45 -40.06
CA THR A 136 -10.21 6.08 -39.52
C THR A 136 -8.95 5.33 -39.92
N VAL A 137 -8.95 3.99 -39.83
CA VAL A 137 -7.84 3.13 -40.31
C VAL A 137 -7.58 3.40 -41.80
N PHE A 138 -8.62 3.36 -42.63
CA PHE A 138 -8.48 3.48 -44.08
C PHE A 138 -8.11 4.92 -44.50
N GLY A 139 -8.69 5.93 -43.85
CA GLY A 139 -8.36 7.34 -44.10
C GLY A 139 -6.93 7.71 -43.70
N LEU A 140 -6.39 7.11 -42.63
CA LEU A 140 -5.00 7.31 -42.19
C LEU A 140 -4.00 6.47 -43.00
N ALA A 141 -4.40 5.29 -43.48
CA ALA A 141 -3.62 4.47 -44.42
C ALA A 141 -3.33 5.21 -45.74
N LEU A 142 -4.34 5.90 -46.29
CA LEU A 142 -4.20 6.67 -47.53
C LEU A 142 -3.28 7.89 -47.39
N LYS A 143 -3.07 8.40 -46.17
CA LYS A 143 -2.18 9.54 -45.88
C LYS A 143 -0.72 9.14 -45.63
N GLY A 144 -0.37 7.85 -45.75
CA GLY A 144 0.99 7.36 -45.45
C GLY A 144 1.34 7.35 -43.96
N GLN A 145 0.40 7.72 -43.08
CA GLN A 145 0.54 7.75 -41.62
C GLN A 145 -0.06 6.50 -40.96
N PHE A 146 0.05 5.34 -41.62
CA PHE A 146 -0.60 4.11 -41.16
C PHE A 146 -0.18 3.70 -39.74
N ILE A 147 1.10 3.90 -39.39
CA ILE A 147 1.65 3.54 -38.08
C ILE A 147 1.18 4.52 -36.98
N GLU A 148 1.13 5.82 -37.28
CA GLU A 148 0.59 6.84 -36.35
C GLU A 148 -0.94 6.68 -36.17
N GLY A 149 -1.65 6.36 -37.26
CA GLY A 149 -3.08 6.07 -37.22
C GLY A 149 -3.43 4.87 -36.34
N LEU A 150 -2.69 3.76 -36.45
CA LEU A 150 -2.88 2.58 -35.59
C LEU A 150 -2.69 2.90 -34.09
N SER A 151 -1.85 3.88 -33.75
CA SER A 151 -1.67 4.34 -32.36
C SER A 151 -2.84 5.19 -31.85
N GLN A 152 -3.59 5.85 -32.74
CA GLN A 152 -4.80 6.61 -32.42
C GLN A 152 -6.06 5.73 -32.34
N ILE A 153 -6.03 4.56 -32.97
CA ILE A 153 -7.13 3.56 -32.95
C ILE A 153 -6.97 2.57 -31.80
N MET A 154 -5.75 2.39 -31.27
CA MET A 154 -5.62 1.85 -29.92
C MET A 154 -6.41 2.78 -29.00
N PRO A 155 -7.33 2.25 -28.16
CA PRO A 155 -8.03 3.10 -27.22
C PRO A 155 -6.96 3.88 -26.46
N GLN A 156 -6.92 5.20 -26.66
CA GLN A 156 -6.30 6.04 -25.66
C GLN A 156 -7.00 5.64 -24.38
N GLU A 157 -6.25 5.17 -23.38
CA GLU A 157 -6.83 4.93 -22.06
C GLU A 157 -7.60 6.19 -21.70
N ASP A 158 -8.93 6.12 -21.81
CA ASP A 158 -9.78 7.28 -21.65
C ASP A 158 -9.41 7.90 -20.30
N LEU A 159 -9.08 9.18 -20.33
CA LEU A 159 -8.74 10.04 -19.19
C LEU A 159 -9.94 10.25 -18.24
N ASN A 160 -10.82 9.26 -18.12
CA ASN A 160 -11.79 9.20 -17.05
C ASN A 160 -11.02 8.90 -15.76
N LEU A 161 -10.57 9.97 -15.11
CA LEU A 161 -9.85 9.97 -13.83
C LEU A 161 -10.62 9.23 -12.72
N ASP A 162 -11.93 9.04 -12.89
CA ASP A 162 -12.80 8.39 -11.91
C ASP A 162 -12.97 6.88 -12.10
N LYS A 163 -12.35 6.30 -13.14
CA LYS A 163 -12.50 4.89 -13.48
C LYS A 163 -11.26 4.07 -13.13
N ARG A 164 -11.49 2.81 -12.76
CA ARG A 164 -10.42 1.85 -12.51
C ARG A 164 -9.66 1.53 -13.79
N ASP A 165 -8.36 1.80 -13.77
CA ASP A 165 -7.43 1.30 -14.78
C ASP A 165 -7.41 -0.24 -14.79
N ARG A 166 -7.28 -0.84 -15.99
CA ARG A 166 -7.20 -2.30 -16.21
C ARG A 166 -6.09 -2.94 -15.38
N PHE A 167 -4.97 -2.24 -15.19
CA PHE A 167 -3.83 -2.74 -14.42
C PHE A 167 -3.81 -2.27 -12.96
N GLY A 168 -4.70 -1.35 -12.60
CA GLY A 168 -4.82 -0.82 -11.24
C GLY A 168 -3.63 0.01 -10.78
N PHE A 169 -2.98 0.75 -11.68
CA PHE A 169 -1.99 1.77 -11.31
C PHE A 169 -2.65 3.04 -10.75
N VAL A 170 -3.85 3.33 -11.24
CA VAL A 170 -4.66 4.45 -10.79
C VAL A 170 -5.44 4.04 -9.55
N LYS A 171 -5.18 4.73 -8.44
CA LYS A 171 -5.78 4.52 -7.13
C LYS A 171 -6.03 5.86 -6.46
N LEU A 172 -6.95 5.87 -5.51
CA LEU A 172 -7.13 6.99 -4.61
C LEU A 172 -6.32 6.74 -3.34
N ILE A 173 -5.43 7.66 -3.01
CA ILE A 173 -4.58 7.62 -1.83
C ILE A 173 -5.29 8.43 -0.75
N VAL A 174 -5.78 7.76 0.28
CA VAL A 174 -6.40 8.42 1.44
C VAL A 174 -5.34 8.63 2.51
N GLN A 175 -5.08 9.90 2.86
CA GLN A 175 -4.06 10.28 3.84
C GLN A 175 -4.67 10.95 5.06
N MET A 176 -4.11 10.63 6.22
CA MET A 176 -4.48 11.22 7.51
C MET A 176 -3.34 12.10 8.02
N SER A 177 -3.67 13.38 8.23
CA SER A 177 -2.76 14.35 8.82
C SER A 177 -2.91 14.41 10.34
N GLU A 178 -1.80 14.64 11.05
CA GLU A 178 -1.75 14.96 12.48
C GLU A 178 -2.62 16.19 12.84
N VAL A 179 -2.93 17.07 11.86
CA VAL A 179 -3.76 18.26 12.05
C VAL A 179 -5.26 17.91 12.23
N GLY A 180 -5.67 16.68 11.94
CA GLY A 180 -7.07 16.26 11.98
C GLY A 180 -7.79 16.42 10.63
N LYS A 181 -7.03 16.47 9.53
CA LYS A 181 -7.55 16.58 8.16
C LYS A 181 -7.28 15.30 7.37
N LEU A 182 -8.27 14.90 6.59
CA LEU A 182 -8.20 13.81 5.62
C LEU A 182 -8.10 14.36 4.21
N TYR A 183 -7.37 13.65 3.37
CA TYR A 183 -7.19 13.98 1.97
C TYR A 183 -7.40 12.73 1.12
N GLY A 184 -8.20 12.85 0.05
CA GLY A 184 -8.26 11.88 -1.04
C GLY A 184 -7.45 12.41 -2.21
N ILE A 185 -6.30 11.79 -2.49
CA ILE A 185 -5.36 12.23 -3.52
C ILE A 185 -5.36 11.22 -4.66
N HIS A 186 -5.58 11.68 -5.88
CA HIS A 186 -5.52 10.82 -7.06
C HIS A 186 -4.06 10.45 -7.40
N SER A 187 -3.73 9.15 -7.47
CA SER A 187 -2.33 8.68 -7.57
C SER A 187 -1.59 9.13 -8.83
N LYS A 188 -2.27 9.21 -9.98
CA LYS A 188 -1.66 9.61 -11.28
C LYS A 188 -1.40 11.10 -11.40
N SER A 189 -2.38 11.93 -11.02
CA SER A 189 -2.32 13.40 -11.16
C SER A 189 -1.71 14.09 -9.96
N GLY A 190 -1.73 13.47 -8.77
CA GLY A 190 -1.38 14.11 -7.51
C GLY A 190 -2.39 15.18 -7.07
N LYS A 191 -3.54 15.30 -7.76
CA LYS A 191 -4.59 16.26 -7.41
C LYS A 191 -5.32 15.77 -6.16
N ILE A 192 -5.61 16.68 -5.25
CA ILE A 192 -6.52 16.44 -4.13
C ILE A 192 -7.95 16.47 -4.70
N GLU A 193 -8.61 15.32 -4.73
CA GLU A 193 -9.99 15.20 -5.21
C GLU A 193 -10.96 15.70 -4.15
N TRP A 194 -10.76 15.29 -2.90
CA TRP A 194 -11.56 15.74 -1.77
C TRP A 194 -10.70 15.87 -0.51
N HIS A 195 -11.17 16.66 0.45
CA HIS A 195 -10.59 16.74 1.78
C HIS A 195 -11.68 16.94 2.83
N ARG A 196 -11.44 16.46 4.06
CA ARG A 196 -12.39 16.60 5.17
C ARG A 196 -11.64 16.93 6.45
N TYR A 197 -12.01 18.03 7.09
CA TYR A 197 -11.41 18.46 8.34
C TYR A 197 -12.32 18.11 9.53
N TYR A 198 -11.73 17.56 10.59
CA TYR A 198 -12.43 17.31 11.85
C TYR A 198 -11.95 18.30 12.91
N PRO A 199 -12.74 19.35 13.21
CA PRO A 199 -12.32 20.38 14.15
C PRO A 199 -12.19 19.80 15.57
N GLN A 200 -11.05 20.07 16.22
CA GLN A 200 -10.77 19.67 17.61
C GLN A 200 -10.81 18.15 17.87
N GLN A 201 -10.67 17.33 16.83
CA GLN A 201 -10.61 15.87 16.95
C GLN A 201 -9.25 15.35 16.50
N LEU A 202 -8.65 14.51 17.34
CA LEU A 202 -7.43 13.77 17.01
C LEU A 202 -7.80 12.50 16.26
N LEU A 203 -7.27 12.34 15.05
CA LEU A 203 -7.43 11.12 14.29
C LEU A 203 -6.37 10.10 14.72
N GLN A 204 -6.74 8.82 14.88
CA GLN A 204 -5.81 7.78 15.32
C GLN A 204 -5.60 6.65 14.31
N HIS A 205 -6.69 6.07 13.79
CA HIS A 205 -6.60 4.89 12.92
C HIS A 205 -7.53 5.01 11.71
N CYS A 206 -7.08 4.43 10.59
CA CYS A 206 -7.83 4.27 9.34
C CYS A 206 -7.97 2.78 9.04
N TYR A 207 -9.17 2.31 8.75
CA TYR A 207 -9.39 0.93 8.29
C TYR A 207 -10.29 0.90 7.07
N LEU A 208 -9.80 0.30 5.98
CA LEU A 208 -10.63 0.03 4.79
C LEU A 208 -11.47 -1.24 5.05
N VAL A 209 -12.67 -1.05 5.56
CA VAL A 209 -13.57 -2.13 5.99
C VAL A 209 -14.21 -2.83 4.80
N LYS A 210 -14.61 -2.08 3.77
CA LYS A 210 -15.24 -2.62 2.56
C LYS A 210 -14.54 -2.09 1.32
N LYS A 211 -14.03 -3.01 0.49
CA LYS A 211 -13.29 -2.70 -0.75
C LYS A 211 -14.24 -2.33 -1.88
N CYS A 212 -13.74 -1.60 -2.87
CA CYS A 212 -14.49 -1.19 -4.06
C CYS A 212 -14.93 -2.34 -4.98
N THR A 213 -14.54 -3.59 -4.69
CA THR A 213 -15.12 -4.78 -5.35
C THR A 213 -16.60 -4.94 -5.03
N HIS A 214 -17.03 -4.49 -3.85
CA HIS A 214 -18.43 -4.44 -3.44
C HIS A 214 -18.79 -2.98 -3.15
N THR A 215 -19.57 -2.36 -4.03
CA THR A 215 -19.98 -0.96 -3.88
C THR A 215 -21.18 -0.82 -2.92
N PRO A 216 -21.29 0.29 -2.18
CA PRO A 216 -20.28 1.33 -1.98
C PRO A 216 -19.12 0.85 -1.07
N PRO A 217 -17.89 1.34 -1.31
CA PRO A 217 -16.76 1.10 -0.40
C PRO A 217 -16.92 1.88 0.90
N GLU A 218 -16.29 1.40 1.97
CA GLU A 218 -16.42 1.98 3.31
C GLU A 218 -15.08 2.04 4.01
N LEU A 219 -14.76 3.23 4.50
CA LEU A 219 -13.57 3.55 5.27
C LEU A 219 -14.00 3.96 6.68
N VAL A 220 -13.44 3.30 7.69
CA VAL A 220 -13.74 3.59 9.09
C VAL A 220 -12.58 4.34 9.71
N ILE A 221 -12.90 5.43 10.40
CA ILE A 221 -11.93 6.31 11.03
C ILE A 221 -12.23 6.41 12.51
N VAL A 222 -11.22 6.09 13.30
CA VAL A 222 -11.25 6.18 14.76
C VAL A 222 -10.66 7.52 15.17
N LYS A 223 -11.43 8.30 15.91
CA LYS A 223 -11.06 9.66 16.32
C LYS A 223 -11.43 9.90 17.77
N GLN A 224 -10.67 10.78 18.42
CA GLN A 224 -10.86 11.18 19.81
C GLN A 224 -11.07 12.68 19.88
N ASP A 225 -12.12 13.12 20.58
CA ASP A 225 -12.33 14.54 20.81
C ASP A 225 -11.32 15.08 21.85
N LEU A 226 -10.68 16.22 21.56
CA LEU A 226 -9.65 16.79 22.41
C LEU A 226 -10.19 17.38 23.72
N LYS A 227 -11.47 17.77 23.75
CA LYS A 227 -12.09 18.40 24.93
C LYS A 227 -12.76 17.39 25.85
N SER A 228 -13.65 16.58 25.29
CA SER A 228 -14.41 15.59 26.07
C SER A 228 -13.62 14.30 26.31
N LEU A 229 -12.52 14.08 25.58
CA LEU A 229 -11.79 12.81 25.51
C LEU A 229 -12.66 11.62 25.08
N GLN A 230 -13.86 11.88 24.57
CA GLN A 230 -14.75 10.86 24.04
C GLN A 230 -14.26 10.37 22.69
N TRP A 231 -14.34 9.06 22.51
CA TRP A 231 -14.02 8.41 21.26
C TRP A 231 -15.24 8.41 20.35
N SER A 232 -15.01 8.58 19.06
CA SER A 232 -16.04 8.46 18.05
C SER A 232 -15.47 7.78 16.82
N VAL A 233 -16.38 7.19 16.05
CA VAL A 233 -16.07 6.45 14.84
C VAL A 233 -16.90 7.05 13.72
N SER A 234 -16.24 7.43 12.62
CA SER A 234 -16.90 7.91 11.41
C SER A 234 -16.65 6.92 10.28
N VAL A 235 -17.72 6.52 9.61
CA VAL A 235 -17.74 5.66 8.42
C VAL A 235 -17.94 6.56 7.21
N LEU A 236 -16.99 6.53 6.29
CA LEU A 236 -16.93 7.42 5.13
C LEU A 236 -16.91 6.60 3.85
N ASP A 237 -17.45 7.17 2.78
CA ASP A 237 -17.14 6.72 1.44
C ASP A 237 -15.75 7.25 1.06
N PRO A 238 -14.74 6.38 0.88
CA PRO A 238 -13.41 6.82 0.53
C PRO A 238 -13.33 7.53 -0.82
N LEU A 239 -14.26 7.30 -1.76
CA LEU A 239 -14.18 7.92 -3.09
C LEU A 239 -14.59 9.38 -3.07
N THR A 240 -15.60 9.73 -2.26
CA THR A 240 -16.18 11.08 -2.20
C THR A 240 -15.77 11.85 -0.95
N GLY A 241 -15.31 11.16 0.10
CA GLY A 241 -15.09 11.75 1.42
C GLY A 241 -16.38 12.07 2.18
N ALA A 242 -17.54 11.64 1.67
CA ALA A 242 -18.83 11.84 2.32
C ALA A 242 -18.97 10.89 3.51
N GLU A 243 -19.48 11.42 4.64
CA GLU A 243 -19.76 10.61 5.83
C GLU A 243 -21.09 9.87 5.64
N ILE A 244 -21.02 8.55 5.69
CA ILE A 244 -22.16 7.65 5.55
C ILE A 244 -22.86 7.55 6.90
N THR A 245 -22.10 7.20 7.94
CA THR A 245 -22.58 7.08 9.32
C THR A 245 -21.48 7.47 10.30
N GLY A 246 -21.86 7.90 11.50
CA GLY A 246 -20.92 8.14 12.58
C GLY A 246 -21.58 7.83 13.92
N PHE A 247 -20.83 7.24 14.85
CA PHE A 247 -21.30 6.92 16.19
C PHE A 247 -20.24 7.26 17.23
N SER A 248 -20.70 7.65 18.42
CA SER A 248 -19.81 7.88 19.56
C SER A 248 -19.66 6.57 20.34
N LEU A 249 -18.45 6.31 20.83
CA LEU A 249 -18.20 5.21 21.74
C LEU A 249 -18.47 5.72 23.16
N PHE A 250 -19.36 5.03 23.87
CA PHE A 250 -19.69 5.36 25.27
C PHE A 250 -18.64 4.88 26.27
N TYR A 251 -17.49 4.44 25.77
CA TYR A 251 -16.45 3.78 26.53
C TYR A 251 -15.06 4.18 26.00
N PRO A 252 -14.05 4.26 26.88
CA PRO A 252 -12.68 4.60 26.49
C PRO A 252 -12.02 3.47 25.68
N LEU A 253 -11.49 3.80 24.50
CA LEU A 253 -10.84 2.83 23.63
C LEU A 253 -9.38 2.58 24.08
N LYS A 254 -9.04 1.32 24.39
CA LYS A 254 -7.65 0.86 24.59
C LYS A 254 -6.95 0.58 23.27
N HIS A 255 -7.61 -0.14 22.38
CA HIS A 255 -7.01 -0.61 21.12
C HIS A 255 -8.06 -0.90 20.05
N SER A 256 -7.70 -0.74 18.78
CA SER A 256 -8.50 -1.16 17.64
C SER A 256 -7.68 -1.96 16.64
N PHE A 257 -8.29 -2.99 16.06
CA PHE A 257 -7.66 -3.78 15.00
C PHE A 257 -8.69 -4.40 14.07
N MET A 258 -8.32 -4.52 12.79
CA MET A 258 -9.16 -5.14 11.77
C MET A 258 -8.95 -6.66 11.76
N THR A 259 -10.04 -7.42 11.68
CA THR A 259 -9.98 -8.88 11.56
C THR A 259 -10.14 -9.34 10.11
N SER A 260 -9.81 -10.61 9.85
CA SER A 260 -10.04 -11.26 8.56
C SER A 260 -11.48 -11.74 8.36
N ILE A 261 -12.34 -11.59 9.37
CA ILE A 261 -13.73 -12.05 9.35
C ILE A 261 -14.55 -11.11 8.50
N ILE A 262 -15.32 -11.67 7.58
CA ILE A 262 -16.15 -10.91 6.63
C ILE A 262 -17.62 -11.18 6.95
N ASP A 263 -18.37 -10.09 7.03
CA ASP A 263 -19.81 -10.11 7.23
C ASP A 263 -20.60 -10.42 5.94
N THR A 264 -21.91 -10.63 6.04
CA THR A 264 -22.81 -10.87 4.90
C THR A 264 -22.78 -9.75 3.87
N GLU A 265 -22.51 -8.50 4.28
CA GLU A 265 -22.38 -7.35 3.39
C GLU A 265 -20.95 -7.10 2.86
N HIS A 266 -20.07 -8.11 2.99
CA HIS A 266 -18.65 -8.02 2.62
C HIS A 266 -17.84 -6.97 3.38
N ARG A 267 -18.29 -6.59 4.58
CA ARG A 267 -17.56 -5.72 5.52
C ARG A 267 -16.61 -6.56 6.37
N SER A 268 -15.36 -6.13 6.49
CA SER A 268 -14.39 -6.78 7.38
C SER A 268 -14.64 -6.33 8.83
N ALA A 269 -14.73 -7.27 9.76
CA ALA A 269 -15.06 -6.93 11.14
C ALA A 269 -13.92 -6.19 11.83
N LEU A 270 -14.21 -5.00 12.38
CA LEU A 270 -13.30 -4.16 13.13
C LEU A 270 -13.57 -4.35 14.62
N ALA A 271 -12.52 -4.67 15.38
CA ALA A 271 -12.60 -4.85 16.82
C ALA A 271 -12.21 -3.57 17.56
N PHE A 272 -12.97 -3.22 18.60
CA PHE A 272 -12.72 -2.14 19.53
C PHE A 272 -12.62 -2.70 20.94
N VAL A 273 -11.47 -2.55 21.58
CA VAL A 273 -11.22 -3.03 22.95
C VAL A 273 -11.43 -1.88 23.93
N ASP A 274 -12.39 -2.03 24.83
CA ASP A 274 -12.67 -1.12 25.94
C ASP A 274 -11.65 -1.27 27.08
N ASP A 275 -11.59 -0.29 27.98
CA ASP A 275 -10.78 -0.28 29.20
C ASP A 275 -11.13 -1.40 30.19
N HIS A 276 -12.34 -1.96 30.12
CA HIS A 276 -12.74 -3.16 30.87
C HIS A 276 -12.44 -4.48 30.13
N ASP A 277 -11.62 -4.44 29.08
CA ASP A 277 -11.29 -5.57 28.20
C ASP A 277 -12.52 -6.20 27.51
N ILE A 278 -13.62 -5.45 27.38
CA ILE A 278 -14.78 -5.82 26.58
C ILE A 278 -14.46 -5.49 25.12
N VAL A 279 -14.73 -6.43 24.22
CA VAL A 279 -14.43 -6.30 22.80
C VAL A 279 -15.72 -6.12 22.02
N HIS A 280 -15.90 -4.95 21.43
CA HIS A 280 -17.03 -4.62 20.56
C HIS A 280 -16.63 -4.77 19.10
N PHE A 281 -17.53 -5.25 18.24
CA PHE A 281 -17.25 -5.40 16.82
C PHE A 281 -18.16 -4.53 15.96
N TYR A 282 -17.58 -3.92 14.93
CA TYR A 282 -18.31 -3.24 13.87
C TYR A 282 -18.07 -3.99 12.55
N PRO A 283 -19.12 -4.32 11.77
CA PRO A 283 -20.56 -4.13 12.05
C PRO A 283 -21.12 -5.10 13.10
N GLU A 284 -22.27 -4.78 13.69
CA GLU A 284 -22.94 -5.61 14.73
C GLU A 284 -23.30 -7.03 14.23
N SER A 285 -23.56 -7.18 12.94
CA SER A 285 -23.79 -8.46 12.27
C SER A 285 -22.59 -9.40 12.40
N ALA A 286 -21.37 -8.87 12.26
CA ALA A 286 -20.16 -9.64 12.47
C ALA A 286 -20.01 -10.07 13.93
N GLU A 287 -20.40 -9.22 14.88
CA GLU A 287 -20.39 -9.57 16.31
C GLU A 287 -21.28 -10.78 16.62
N LYS A 288 -22.50 -10.79 16.06
CA LYS A 288 -23.43 -11.91 16.21
C LYS A 288 -22.82 -13.21 15.67
N ARG A 289 -22.24 -13.15 14.47
CA ARG A 289 -21.58 -14.31 13.86
C ARG A 289 -20.41 -14.83 14.70
N ILE A 290 -19.52 -13.94 15.17
CA ILE A 290 -18.38 -14.31 16.01
C ILE A 290 -18.84 -15.03 17.27
N ARG A 291 -19.95 -14.55 17.86
CA ARG A 291 -20.54 -15.11 19.07
C ARG A 291 -21.20 -16.47 18.84
N GLU A 292 -21.99 -16.60 17.78
CA GLU A 292 -22.71 -17.85 17.44
C GLU A 292 -21.77 -18.96 16.98
N GLU A 293 -20.79 -18.62 16.13
CA GLU A 293 -19.79 -19.57 15.62
C GLU A 293 -18.61 -19.78 16.58
N ASN A 294 -18.51 -18.99 17.67
CA ASN A 294 -17.41 -18.98 18.65
C ASN A 294 -16.02 -18.94 17.98
N ILE A 295 -15.85 -17.98 17.06
CA ILE A 295 -14.64 -17.86 16.25
C ILE A 295 -13.48 -17.41 17.16
N PRO A 296 -12.34 -18.15 17.22
CA PRO A 296 -11.24 -17.79 18.09
C PRO A 296 -10.47 -16.59 17.54
N ILE A 297 -10.53 -15.47 18.26
CA ILE A 297 -9.78 -14.24 17.93
C ILE A 297 -8.74 -14.01 19.03
N TYR A 298 -7.51 -13.72 18.61
CA TYR A 298 -6.40 -13.38 19.50
C TYR A 298 -5.85 -12.01 19.12
N TYR A 299 -5.50 -11.22 20.12
CA TYR A 299 -4.84 -9.94 19.94
C TYR A 299 -3.79 -9.75 21.04
N TYR A 300 -2.86 -8.83 20.83
CA TYR A 300 -1.87 -8.47 21.82
C TYR A 300 -1.98 -6.98 22.15
N LEU A 301 -1.66 -6.63 23.39
CA LEU A 301 -1.51 -5.25 23.84
C LEU A 301 -0.11 -5.06 24.42
N LEU A 302 0.43 -3.86 24.22
CA LEU A 302 1.68 -3.42 24.84
C LEU A 302 1.33 -2.52 26.03
N GLU A 303 1.49 -3.04 27.24
CA GLU A 303 1.28 -2.31 28.49
C GLU A 303 2.64 -2.00 29.12
N GLY A 304 3.13 -0.77 28.90
CA GLY A 304 4.45 -0.33 29.31
C GLY A 304 5.55 -1.10 28.58
N GLU A 305 6.29 -1.92 29.33
CA GLU A 305 7.30 -2.84 28.79
C GLU A 305 6.84 -4.30 28.89
N SER A 306 5.55 -4.58 28.98
CA SER A 306 5.04 -5.94 28.95
C SER A 306 4.14 -6.14 27.73
N ILE A 307 4.21 -7.32 27.13
CA ILE A 307 3.29 -7.71 26.06
C ILE A 307 2.34 -8.74 26.63
N ILE A 308 1.05 -8.47 26.47
CA ILE A 308 -0.02 -9.34 26.95
C ILE A 308 -0.81 -9.84 25.75
N GLY A 309 -0.97 -11.16 25.65
CA GLY A 309 -1.85 -11.78 24.68
C GLY A 309 -3.21 -12.07 25.29
N TYR A 310 -4.26 -11.69 24.56
CA TYR A 310 -5.66 -11.88 24.94
C TYR A 310 -6.35 -12.82 23.95
N LYS A 311 -7.33 -13.58 24.45
CA LYS A 311 -8.28 -14.35 23.64
C LYS A 311 -9.67 -13.76 23.82
N VAL A 312 -10.33 -13.44 22.72
CA VAL A 312 -11.74 -13.04 22.75
C VAL A 312 -12.59 -14.28 23.05
N THR A 313 -13.40 -14.19 24.09
CA THR A 313 -14.33 -15.24 24.50
C THR A 313 -15.72 -14.68 24.72
N PRO A 314 -16.79 -15.38 24.29
CA PRO A 314 -18.14 -14.97 24.60
C PRO A 314 -18.47 -15.24 26.06
N LEU A 315 -18.79 -14.17 26.80
CA LEU A 315 -19.28 -14.22 28.18
C LEU A 315 -20.71 -13.65 28.21
N HIS A 316 -21.70 -14.54 28.32
CA HIS A 316 -23.12 -14.19 28.24
C HIS A 316 -23.47 -13.41 26.96
N THR A 317 -23.71 -12.11 27.10
CA THR A 317 -24.11 -11.19 26.03
C THR A 317 -22.98 -10.32 25.51
N GLN A 318 -21.78 -10.41 26.08
CA GLN A 318 -20.63 -9.59 25.73
C GLN A 318 -19.45 -10.48 25.31
N LEU A 319 -18.59 -9.96 24.43
CA LEU A 319 -17.32 -10.58 24.11
C LEU A 319 -16.26 -9.95 25.00
N VAL A 320 -15.53 -10.77 25.75
CA VAL A 320 -14.52 -10.30 26.70
C VAL A 320 -13.16 -10.87 26.30
N GLY A 321 -12.15 -10.01 26.30
CA GLY A 321 -10.75 -10.37 26.13
C GLY A 321 -10.21 -11.00 27.40
N GLN A 322 -10.06 -12.32 27.42
CA GLN A 322 -9.42 -13.02 28.53
C GLN A 322 -7.90 -13.06 28.31
N MET A 323 -7.14 -12.56 29.30
CA MET A 323 -5.69 -12.68 29.30
C MET A 323 -5.27 -14.16 29.20
N ARG A 324 -4.39 -14.46 28.24
CA ARG A 324 -3.87 -15.82 27.97
C ARG A 324 -2.45 -15.99 28.46
N TRP A 325 -1.61 -15.02 28.14
CA TRP A 325 -0.20 -15.03 28.48
C TRP A 325 0.28 -13.59 28.63
N LYS A 326 1.31 -13.41 29.46
CA LYS A 326 1.98 -12.14 29.64
C LYS A 326 3.48 -12.38 29.57
N LYS A 327 4.16 -11.65 28.71
CA LYS A 327 5.61 -11.63 28.64
C LYS A 327 6.12 -10.34 29.26
N GLU A 328 6.83 -10.50 30.36
CA GLU A 328 7.69 -9.48 30.96
C GLU A 328 9.15 -9.86 30.69
N TRP A 329 9.99 -8.86 30.49
CA TRP A 329 11.44 -9.04 30.39
C TRP A 329 12.02 -8.93 31.80
N GLU A 330 12.57 -10.03 32.29
CA GLU A 330 13.11 -10.14 33.64
C GLU A 330 14.13 -9.01 33.90
N ASP A 331 13.99 -8.37 35.06
CA ASP A 331 14.83 -7.32 35.66
C ASP A 331 14.72 -5.87 35.17
N SER A 332 13.73 -5.49 34.34
CA SER A 332 13.64 -4.10 33.84
C SER A 332 14.93 -3.61 33.14
N ARG A 333 15.81 -4.54 32.75
CA ARG A 333 17.08 -4.24 32.05
C ARG A 333 16.88 -4.03 30.57
N GLU A 334 15.79 -4.57 30.01
CA GLU A 334 15.44 -4.45 28.60
C GLU A 334 14.28 -3.48 28.43
N LYS A 335 14.42 -2.53 27.51
CA LYS A 335 13.37 -1.62 27.09
C LYS A 335 12.85 -2.02 25.71
N VAL A 336 11.53 -2.14 25.57
CA VAL A 336 10.89 -2.36 24.26
C VAL A 336 11.02 -1.09 23.42
N VAL A 337 11.63 -1.22 22.24
CA VAL A 337 11.85 -0.10 21.31
C VAL A 337 10.86 -0.16 20.15
N LYS A 338 10.63 -1.36 19.60
CA LYS A 338 9.78 -1.54 18.43
C LYS A 338 9.06 -2.88 18.47
N VAL A 339 7.77 -2.85 18.15
CA VAL A 339 6.98 -4.04 17.83
C VAL A 339 6.52 -3.94 16.38
N THR A 340 6.58 -5.04 15.63
CA THR A 340 6.04 -5.14 14.28
C THR A 340 5.44 -6.53 14.08
N ASP A 341 4.29 -6.60 13.44
CA ASP A 341 3.58 -7.82 13.04
C ASP A 341 3.88 -8.23 11.59
N GLY A 342 4.68 -7.45 10.86
CA GLY A 342 5.04 -7.71 9.46
C GLY A 342 3.91 -7.57 8.45
N VAL A 343 2.72 -7.25 8.93
CA VAL A 343 1.54 -7.04 8.14
C VAL A 343 1.23 -5.55 8.28
N GLY A 344 1.25 -4.80 7.17
CA GLY A 344 0.84 -3.40 7.21
C GLY A 344 -0.58 -3.25 7.78
N PRO A 345 -1.04 -2.01 8.06
CA PRO A 345 -2.34 -1.74 8.67
C PRO A 345 -3.54 -2.45 8.00
N SER A 346 -3.41 -2.76 6.70
CA SER A 346 -4.39 -3.45 5.86
C SER A 346 -4.41 -4.99 5.97
N GLY A 347 -3.60 -5.59 6.85
CA GLY A 347 -3.83 -6.96 7.32
C GLY A 347 -3.51 -8.10 6.32
N LYS A 348 -2.97 -7.83 5.13
CA LYS A 348 -2.76 -8.86 4.08
C LYS A 348 -1.43 -8.74 3.35
N VAL A 349 -0.51 -9.66 3.64
CA VAL A 349 0.66 -9.93 2.81
C VAL A 349 0.57 -11.39 2.35
N ASN A 350 0.39 -11.59 1.05
CA ASN A 350 0.40 -12.94 0.48
C ASN A 350 1.84 -13.42 0.32
N ALA A 351 2.13 -14.60 0.86
CA ALA A 351 3.38 -15.31 0.66
C ALA A 351 3.18 -16.34 -0.46
N HIS A 352 3.93 -16.21 -1.54
CA HIS A 352 3.98 -17.25 -2.58
C HIS A 352 5.20 -18.15 -2.38
N GLY A 353 5.07 -19.42 -2.78
CA GLY A 353 6.13 -20.42 -2.64
C GLY A 353 6.34 -20.80 -1.17
N LEU A 354 5.68 -21.88 -0.76
CA LEU A 354 5.76 -22.44 0.60
C LEU A 354 7.16 -22.98 0.94
N ALA A 355 8.01 -23.14 -0.06
CA ALA A 355 9.30 -23.76 0.09
C ALA A 355 10.32 -23.25 -0.93
N LYS A 356 11.59 -23.46 -0.64
CA LYS A 356 12.73 -23.16 -1.52
C LYS A 356 13.34 -24.50 -1.97
N VAL A 357 13.49 -24.67 -3.28
CA VAL A 357 14.12 -25.87 -3.85
C VAL A 357 15.64 -25.73 -3.74
N LEU A 358 16.29 -26.77 -3.22
CA LEU A 358 17.74 -26.85 -3.07
C LEU A 358 18.38 -27.57 -4.28
N TRP A 359 19.72 -27.49 -4.39
CA TRP A 359 20.50 -28.05 -5.50
C TRP A 359 20.34 -29.57 -5.68
N ASN A 360 20.04 -30.30 -4.61
CA ASN A 360 19.86 -31.76 -4.57
C ASN A 360 18.40 -32.19 -4.83
N ASN A 361 17.55 -31.29 -5.33
CA ASN A 361 16.10 -31.47 -5.50
C ASN A 361 15.33 -31.69 -4.20
N THR A 362 15.95 -31.49 -3.03
CA THR A 362 15.19 -31.45 -1.77
C THR A 362 14.62 -30.06 -1.56
N VAL A 363 13.69 -29.98 -0.61
CA VAL A 363 12.87 -28.79 -0.42
C VAL A 363 13.08 -28.27 0.99
N LEU A 364 13.44 -27.00 1.11
CA LEU A 364 13.53 -26.30 2.37
C LEU A 364 12.22 -25.54 2.61
N TRP A 365 11.41 -26.04 3.53
CA TRP A 365 10.10 -25.48 3.81
C TRP A 365 10.19 -24.21 4.63
N LYS A 366 9.53 -23.13 4.17
CA LYS A 366 9.47 -21.87 4.89
C LYS A 366 8.62 -22.03 6.15
N TYR A 367 9.08 -21.46 7.27
CA TYR A 367 8.23 -21.33 8.45
C TYR A 367 7.36 -20.07 8.31
N LEU A 368 6.09 -20.27 7.96
CA LEU A 368 5.11 -19.20 7.77
C LEU A 368 4.12 -19.24 8.93
N ASN A 369 4.27 -18.31 9.88
CA ASN A 369 3.32 -18.10 10.97
C ASN A 369 2.62 -16.74 10.76
N PRO A 370 1.30 -16.70 10.48
CA PRO A 370 0.56 -15.44 10.31
C PRO A 370 0.37 -14.66 11.62
N ASN A 371 0.58 -15.30 12.77
CA ASN A 371 0.40 -14.74 14.10
C ASN A 371 1.75 -14.33 14.74
N LEU A 372 2.82 -14.21 13.94
CA LEU A 372 4.16 -13.90 14.42
C LEU A 372 4.33 -12.39 14.59
N ILE A 373 4.72 -11.96 15.79
CA ILE A 373 5.17 -10.60 16.06
C ILE A 373 6.66 -10.59 16.35
N ILE A 374 7.30 -9.47 16.02
CA ILE A 374 8.70 -9.23 16.26
C ILE A 374 8.84 -8.09 17.23
N VAL A 375 9.56 -8.35 18.30
CA VAL A 375 9.78 -7.42 19.38
C VAL A 375 11.26 -7.16 19.50
N GLY A 376 11.65 -5.90 19.26
CA GLY A 376 13.00 -5.43 19.45
C GLY A 376 13.15 -4.71 20.78
N THR A 377 14.13 -5.15 21.55
CA THR A 377 14.45 -4.60 22.88
C THR A 377 15.91 -4.21 22.95
N VAL A 378 16.23 -3.22 23.77
CA VAL A 378 17.60 -2.73 24.00
C VAL A 378 17.87 -2.69 25.51
N SER A 379 19.12 -2.91 25.91
CA SER A 379 19.56 -2.67 27.28
C SER A 379 19.25 -1.22 27.73
N ARG A 380 18.76 -1.05 28.96
CA ARG A 380 18.55 0.27 29.58
C ARG A 380 19.86 0.91 30.04
N GLU A 381 20.79 0.09 30.52
CA GLU A 381 22.14 0.54 30.88
C GLU A 381 22.92 0.79 29.59
N HIS A 382 23.44 2.00 29.46
CA HIS A 382 24.29 2.42 28.34
C HIS A 382 25.76 2.19 28.72
N GLY A 383 26.49 1.40 27.95
CA GLY A 383 27.91 1.12 28.19
C GLY A 383 28.45 -0.06 27.38
N GLU A 384 29.52 -0.68 27.89
CA GLU A 384 30.18 -1.82 27.22
C GLU A 384 29.29 -3.08 27.12
N ASN A 385 28.25 -3.14 27.96
CA ASN A 385 27.28 -4.25 28.03
C ASN A 385 25.98 -3.96 27.25
N ASP A 386 25.96 -2.97 26.36
CA ASP A 386 24.79 -2.74 25.50
C ASP A 386 24.49 -3.98 24.69
N TYR A 387 23.23 -4.41 24.66
CA TYR A 387 22.78 -5.48 23.78
C TYR A 387 21.39 -5.19 23.23
N LEU A 388 21.15 -5.70 22.03
CA LEU A 388 19.89 -5.64 21.31
C LEU A 388 19.33 -7.05 21.20
N ASN A 389 18.12 -7.28 21.69
CA ASN A 389 17.43 -8.56 21.55
C ASN A 389 16.25 -8.44 20.59
N ILE A 390 16.20 -9.36 19.62
CA ILE A 390 15.08 -9.55 18.72
C ILE A 390 14.36 -10.84 19.12
N TYR A 391 13.11 -10.70 19.56
CA TYR A 391 12.23 -11.80 19.92
C TYR A 391 11.17 -12.00 18.84
N LEU A 392 11.03 -13.23 18.36
CA LEU A 392 9.96 -13.65 17.47
C LEU A 392 8.94 -14.41 18.32
N ILE A 393 7.77 -13.83 18.53
CA ILE A 393 6.76 -14.32 19.48
C ILE A 393 5.48 -14.65 18.72
N ASP A 394 4.90 -15.81 18.97
CA ASP A 394 3.58 -16.19 18.47
C ASP A 394 2.48 -15.57 19.35
N VAL A 395 1.65 -14.69 18.79
CA VAL A 395 0.62 -13.94 19.52
C VAL A 395 -0.41 -14.86 20.19
N VAL A 396 -0.68 -16.02 19.58
CA VAL A 396 -1.72 -16.93 20.06
C VAL A 396 -1.29 -17.65 21.34
N THR A 397 -0.05 -18.13 21.38
CA THR A 397 0.47 -18.96 22.47
C THR A 397 1.42 -18.23 23.42
N GLY A 398 2.00 -17.11 23.01
CA GLY A 398 3.07 -16.43 23.73
C GLY A 398 4.42 -17.13 23.62
N PHE A 399 4.51 -18.16 22.79
CA PHE A 399 5.74 -18.93 22.59
C PHE A 399 6.79 -18.09 21.85
N ILE A 400 7.99 -18.01 22.43
CA ILE A 400 9.14 -17.37 21.78
C ILE A 400 9.70 -18.38 20.78
N VAL A 401 9.36 -18.17 19.50
CA VAL A 401 9.80 -18.99 18.38
C VAL A 401 11.32 -18.93 18.23
N HIS A 402 11.88 -17.73 18.32
CA HIS A 402 13.32 -17.51 18.25
C HIS A 402 13.72 -16.25 19.01
N ARG A 403 14.90 -16.27 19.64
CA ARG A 403 15.55 -15.10 20.24
C ARG A 403 16.92 -14.94 19.60
N ASN A 404 17.21 -13.74 19.08
CA ASN A 404 18.55 -13.39 18.62
C ASN A 404 19.07 -12.19 19.43
N GLN A 405 20.22 -12.37 20.06
CA GLN A 405 20.91 -11.34 20.85
C GLN A 405 22.12 -10.82 20.06
N GLN A 406 22.20 -9.50 19.89
CA GLN A 406 23.37 -8.81 19.37
C GLN A 406 24.07 -8.08 20.52
N SER A 407 25.33 -8.43 20.77
CA SER A 407 26.20 -7.73 21.74
C SER A 407 26.70 -6.42 21.15
N GLN A 408 26.83 -5.38 21.97
CA GLN A 408 27.33 -4.06 21.60
C GLN A 408 26.53 -3.44 20.45
N ALA A 409 25.21 -3.43 20.61
CA ALA A 409 24.26 -2.94 19.63
C ALA A 409 23.21 -2.03 20.29
N THR A 410 22.93 -0.90 19.63
CA THR A 410 22.02 0.15 20.13
C THR A 410 21.06 0.64 19.04
N THR A 411 20.17 1.56 19.41
CA THR A 411 19.27 2.28 18.49
C THR A 411 20.04 3.20 17.53
N PRO A 412 19.48 3.59 16.36
CA PRO A 412 18.11 3.40 15.88
C PRO A 412 17.82 1.99 15.39
N LEU A 413 16.68 1.42 15.84
CA LEU A 413 16.21 0.11 15.45
C LEU A 413 15.06 0.22 14.45
N HIS A 414 15.26 -0.32 13.25
CA HIS A 414 14.21 -0.50 12.25
C HIS A 414 14.06 -1.98 11.96
N ILE A 415 12.83 -2.50 11.96
CA ILE A 415 12.53 -3.91 11.73
C ILE A 415 11.51 -4.01 10.60
N VAL A 416 11.80 -4.85 9.63
CA VAL A 416 10.83 -5.30 8.63
C VAL A 416 10.70 -6.81 8.69
N HIS A 417 9.45 -7.27 8.76
CA HIS A 417 9.09 -8.66 8.69
C HIS A 417 8.30 -8.91 7.40
N ALA A 418 8.67 -9.95 6.66
CA ALA A 418 7.92 -10.42 5.53
C ALA A 418 8.09 -11.93 5.39
N GLU A 419 6.98 -12.64 5.12
CA GLU A 419 6.97 -14.09 4.94
C GLU A 419 7.64 -14.85 6.10
N ASN A 420 8.77 -15.52 5.83
CA ASN A 420 9.52 -16.32 6.78
C ASN A 420 10.80 -15.62 7.28
N TRP A 421 10.97 -14.34 6.97
CA TRP A 421 12.22 -13.64 7.22
C TRP A 421 12.01 -12.30 7.90
N VAL A 422 13.08 -11.86 8.55
CA VAL A 422 13.15 -10.64 9.33
C VAL A 422 14.43 -9.94 8.96
N VAL A 423 14.35 -8.67 8.58
CA VAL A 423 15.51 -7.82 8.38
C VAL A 423 15.41 -6.67 9.35
N TYR A 424 16.47 -6.42 10.10
CA TYR A 424 16.52 -5.31 11.02
C TYR A 424 17.86 -4.58 10.95
N ASN A 425 17.79 -3.26 11.13
CA ASN A 425 18.95 -2.37 11.18
C ASN A 425 19.17 -1.88 12.61
N TYR A 426 20.43 -1.78 13.02
CA TYR A 426 20.84 -1.22 14.31
C TYR A 426 22.21 -0.51 14.19
N TRP A 427 22.59 0.22 15.23
CA TRP A 427 23.93 0.78 15.36
C TRP A 427 24.81 -0.16 16.18
N SER A 428 25.96 -0.56 15.64
CA SER A 428 26.94 -1.38 16.34
C SER A 428 27.95 -0.49 17.06
N THR A 429 27.95 -0.51 18.39
CA THR A 429 28.94 0.23 19.20
C THR A 429 30.32 -0.40 19.12
N LYS A 430 30.40 -1.69 18.75
CA LYS A 430 31.66 -2.41 18.54
C LYS A 430 32.41 -1.94 17.29
N THR A 431 31.71 -1.88 16.16
CA THR A 431 32.30 -1.58 14.85
C THR A 431 32.13 -0.12 14.45
N HIS A 432 31.35 0.65 15.22
CA HIS A 432 30.96 2.03 14.94
C HIS A 432 30.35 2.22 13.55
N ASN A 433 29.55 1.25 13.12
CA ASN A 433 28.85 1.27 11.84
C ASN A 433 27.38 0.88 12.03
N PHE A 434 26.55 1.25 11.04
CA PHE A 434 25.22 0.68 10.93
C PHE A 434 25.31 -0.74 10.39
N GLU A 435 24.55 -1.65 10.96
CA GLU A 435 24.51 -3.05 10.56
C GLU A 435 23.05 -3.46 10.28
N ILE A 436 22.87 -4.19 9.18
CA ILE A 436 21.63 -4.86 8.81
C ILE A 436 21.81 -6.36 9.07
N SER A 437 21.02 -6.93 9.96
CA SER A 437 20.96 -8.37 10.16
C SER A 437 19.69 -8.95 9.55
N THR A 438 19.83 -10.13 8.95
CA THR A 438 18.73 -10.94 8.44
C THR A 438 18.59 -12.22 9.24
N ILE A 439 17.36 -12.59 9.58
CA ILE A 439 16.99 -13.90 10.13
C ILE A 439 16.01 -14.55 9.16
N GLU A 440 16.24 -15.80 8.78
CA GLU A 440 15.32 -16.60 7.97
C GLU A 440 14.95 -17.89 8.71
N LEU A 441 13.66 -18.18 8.76
CA LEU A 441 13.11 -19.35 9.45
C LEU A 441 12.66 -20.40 8.45
N TYR A 442 13.15 -21.62 8.64
CA TYR A 442 12.74 -22.80 7.88
C TYR A 442 12.38 -23.95 8.83
N LYS A 443 11.60 -24.90 8.35
CA LYS A 443 11.27 -26.12 9.09
C LYS A 443 12.33 -27.19 8.80
N SER A 444 12.80 -27.88 9.84
CA SER A 444 13.90 -28.86 9.76
C SER A 444 13.49 -30.25 9.25
N ALA A 445 12.18 -30.51 9.07
CA ALA A 445 11.65 -31.81 8.66
C ALA A 445 10.78 -31.73 7.41
N ASP A 446 10.67 -32.87 6.70
CA ASP A 446 9.72 -33.12 5.61
C ASP A 446 8.29 -33.15 6.17
N TRP A 447 7.73 -31.97 6.42
CA TRP A 447 6.37 -31.83 6.94
C TRP A 447 5.39 -31.68 5.77
N GLU A 448 4.43 -32.61 5.65
CA GLU A 448 3.45 -32.66 4.57
C GLU A 448 2.15 -31.88 4.87
N GLN A 449 2.04 -31.21 6.02
CA GLN A 449 0.76 -30.60 6.41
C GLN A 449 0.49 -29.30 5.64
N GLN A 450 -0.72 -29.13 5.12
CA GLN A 450 -1.11 -27.92 4.39
C GLN A 450 -1.63 -26.80 5.30
N ARG A 451 -1.81 -27.06 6.61
CA ARG A 451 -2.45 -26.14 7.56
C ARG A 451 -1.50 -25.80 8.71
N TYR A 452 -1.41 -24.51 9.04
CA TYR A 452 -0.67 -24.02 10.18
C TYR A 452 -1.61 -23.86 11.39
N SER A 453 -1.19 -24.35 12.56
CA SER A 453 -1.85 -24.07 13.83
C SER A 453 -0.83 -23.63 14.86
N SER A 454 -1.08 -22.49 15.51
CA SER A 454 -0.26 -22.03 16.64
C SER A 454 -0.29 -23.01 17.83
N PHE A 455 -1.28 -23.89 17.95
CA PHE A 455 -1.40 -24.85 19.06
C PHE A 455 -0.80 -26.23 18.76
N GLU A 456 -0.11 -26.40 17.64
CA GLU A 456 0.55 -27.66 17.32
C GLU A 456 1.67 -27.98 18.33
N ASP A 457 1.65 -29.20 18.87
CA ASP A 457 2.61 -29.72 19.84
C ASP A 457 3.00 -31.17 19.46
N PRO A 458 4.29 -31.53 19.33
CA PRO A 458 5.47 -30.70 19.51
C PRO A 458 5.58 -29.58 18.47
N LYS A 459 6.06 -28.42 18.90
CA LYS A 459 6.41 -27.32 17.98
C LYS A 459 7.41 -27.83 16.93
N PRO A 460 7.28 -27.45 15.65
CA PRO A 460 8.18 -27.92 14.61
C PRO A 460 9.61 -27.45 14.89
N ALA A 461 10.59 -28.35 14.75
CA ALA A 461 11.99 -27.99 14.82
C ALA A 461 12.34 -26.99 13.69
N LEU A 462 13.00 -25.89 14.05
CA LEU A 462 13.30 -24.80 13.13
C LEU A 462 14.79 -24.76 12.79
N GLU A 463 15.07 -24.61 11.51
CA GLU A 463 16.37 -24.23 10.99
C GLU A 463 16.39 -22.72 10.80
N VAL A 464 17.22 -22.05 11.60
CA VAL A 464 17.34 -20.59 11.60
C VAL A 464 18.67 -20.21 10.96
N TYR A 465 18.60 -19.53 9.83
CA TYR A 465 19.77 -18.92 9.20
C TYR A 465 19.83 -17.45 9.58
N LYS A 466 21.05 -16.97 9.86
CA LYS A 466 21.29 -15.57 10.19
C LYS A 466 22.61 -15.08 9.62
N ASN A 467 22.59 -13.89 9.05
CA ASN A 467 23.77 -13.16 8.58
C ASN A 467 23.61 -11.68 8.91
N SER A 468 24.73 -10.98 9.07
CA SER A 468 24.75 -9.53 9.30
C SER A 468 25.61 -8.84 8.25
N TYR A 469 25.24 -7.63 7.87
CA TYR A 469 25.86 -6.84 6.82
C TYR A 469 26.12 -5.43 7.32
N VAL A 470 27.22 -4.83 6.94
CA VAL A 470 27.56 -3.45 7.24
C VAL A 470 26.92 -2.54 6.21
N LEU A 471 26.21 -1.51 6.68
CA LEU A 471 25.67 -0.44 5.87
C LEU A 471 26.46 0.86 6.17
N PRO A 472 27.06 1.52 5.17
CA PRO A 472 27.93 2.68 5.41
C PRO A 472 27.15 3.96 5.78
N THR A 473 25.82 3.96 5.71
CA THR A 473 24.98 5.13 5.97
C THR A 473 23.84 4.76 6.91
N GLY A 474 23.36 5.72 7.70
CA GLY A 474 22.21 5.50 8.57
C GLY A 474 20.89 5.42 7.80
N LEU A 475 19.93 4.69 8.38
CA LEU A 475 18.56 4.60 7.88
C LEU A 475 17.60 5.45 8.71
N THR A 476 16.56 5.95 8.07
CA THR A 476 15.41 6.60 8.73
C THR A 476 14.19 5.70 8.78
N THR A 477 14.00 4.85 7.77
CA THR A 477 12.89 3.91 7.67
C THR A 477 13.22 2.75 6.74
N MET A 478 12.53 1.64 6.92
CA MET A 478 12.61 0.46 6.07
C MET A 478 11.21 -0.03 5.73
N ALA A 479 11.02 -0.49 4.49
CA ALA A 479 9.79 -1.15 4.05
C ALA A 479 10.10 -2.25 3.04
N VAL A 480 9.10 -3.08 2.72
CA VAL A 480 9.22 -4.13 1.70
C VAL A 480 8.15 -3.93 0.64
N THR A 481 8.49 -4.28 -0.60
CA THR A 481 7.55 -4.26 -1.72
C THR A 481 6.49 -5.34 -1.57
N ILE A 482 5.22 -4.97 -1.72
CA ILE A 482 4.08 -5.87 -1.62
C ILE A 482 3.39 -5.97 -2.98
N THR A 483 3.17 -7.19 -3.44
CA THR A 483 2.44 -7.50 -4.69
C THR A 483 1.23 -8.37 -4.39
N ASN A 484 0.32 -8.48 -5.35
CA ASN A 484 -0.99 -9.07 -5.14
C ASN A 484 -0.90 -10.54 -4.70
N LYS A 485 -0.09 -11.36 -5.37
CA LYS A 485 0.13 -12.78 -5.07
C LYS A 485 1.42 -13.05 -4.31
N GLY A 486 2.38 -12.12 -4.34
CA GLY A 486 3.67 -12.29 -3.68
C GLY A 486 4.65 -13.21 -4.43
N ILE A 487 4.46 -13.41 -5.73
CA ILE A 487 5.32 -14.22 -6.62
C ILE A 487 6.61 -13.48 -6.97
N THR A 488 6.52 -12.17 -7.22
CA THR A 488 7.70 -11.37 -7.61
C THR A 488 8.74 -11.33 -6.48
N ASN A 489 10.00 -11.12 -6.85
CA ASN A 489 11.08 -10.98 -5.88
C ASN A 489 10.80 -9.79 -4.94
N LYS A 490 10.95 -10.02 -3.64
CA LYS A 490 10.78 -8.97 -2.63
C LYS A 490 12.00 -8.04 -2.62
N TYR A 491 11.74 -6.74 -2.68
CA TYR A 491 12.78 -5.72 -2.53
C TYR A 491 12.59 -5.01 -1.19
N LEU A 492 13.71 -4.76 -0.53
CA LEU A 492 13.83 -3.94 0.65
C LEU A 492 14.02 -2.48 0.22
N LEU A 493 13.12 -1.62 0.67
CA LEU A 493 13.19 -0.18 0.45
C LEU A 493 13.87 0.45 1.67
N LEU A 494 15.06 0.99 1.45
CA LEU A 494 15.91 1.59 2.45
C LEU A 494 15.83 3.11 2.34
N GLY A 495 15.16 3.75 3.29
CA GLY A 495 15.16 5.20 3.44
C GLY A 495 16.47 5.65 4.09
N LEU A 496 17.37 6.24 3.30
CA LEU A 496 18.65 6.74 3.79
C LEU A 496 18.47 8.08 4.51
N GLN A 497 19.34 8.38 5.47
CA GLN A 497 19.33 9.69 6.16
C GLN A 497 19.47 10.90 5.24
N GLY A 498 20.09 10.74 4.07
CA GLY A 498 20.18 11.79 3.04
C GLY A 498 18.88 12.08 2.28
N GLY A 499 17.79 11.39 2.59
CA GLY A 499 16.50 11.53 1.88
C GLY A 499 16.40 10.75 0.57
N SER A 500 17.43 9.97 0.21
CA SER A 500 17.37 9.01 -0.89
C SER A 500 16.70 7.70 -0.45
N VAL A 501 15.95 7.07 -1.36
CA VAL A 501 15.32 5.77 -1.11
C VAL A 501 15.95 4.74 -2.03
N MET A 502 16.72 3.82 -1.46
CA MET A 502 17.43 2.78 -2.21
C MET A 502 16.59 1.50 -2.22
N SER A 503 16.36 0.92 -3.41
CA SER A 503 15.72 -0.39 -3.54
C SER A 503 16.77 -1.50 -3.64
N LEU A 504 16.75 -2.43 -2.69
CA LEU A 504 17.69 -3.55 -2.62
C LEU A 504 16.93 -4.88 -2.74
N ASP A 505 17.29 -5.72 -3.69
CA ASP A 505 16.71 -7.07 -3.80
C ASP A 505 17.04 -7.88 -2.52
N LYS A 506 16.06 -8.57 -1.94
CA LYS A 506 16.23 -9.40 -0.73
C LYS A 506 17.36 -10.43 -0.87
N ARG A 507 17.68 -10.87 -2.09
CA ARG A 507 18.82 -11.77 -2.37
C ARG A 507 20.17 -11.17 -1.99
N PHE A 508 20.29 -9.83 -1.87
CA PHE A 508 21.49 -9.15 -1.37
C PHE A 508 21.71 -9.32 0.14
N VAL A 509 20.65 -9.60 0.88
CA VAL A 509 20.67 -9.81 2.33
C VAL A 509 20.08 -11.17 2.69
N ASP A 510 20.32 -12.18 1.85
CA ASP A 510 19.90 -13.58 2.09
C ASP A 510 20.74 -14.20 3.23
N ALA A 511 20.06 -14.73 4.25
CA ALA A 511 20.73 -15.28 5.42
C ALA A 511 21.53 -16.57 5.13
N ARG A 512 21.30 -17.21 3.98
CA ARG A 512 21.97 -18.43 3.55
C ARG A 512 23.21 -18.19 2.68
N ARG A 513 23.59 -16.93 2.46
CA ARG A 513 24.82 -16.60 1.72
C ARG A 513 26.04 -17.25 2.39
N PRO A 514 26.82 -18.09 1.69
CA PRO A 514 27.88 -18.88 2.29
C PRO A 514 29.06 -18.00 2.70
N ILE A 515 29.49 -18.14 3.96
CA ILE A 515 30.73 -17.55 4.47
C ILE A 515 31.82 -18.62 4.34
N ARG A 516 32.73 -18.46 3.37
CA ARG A 516 33.77 -19.45 3.09
C ARG A 516 35.13 -18.81 2.87
N PRO A 517 36.23 -19.50 3.20
CA PRO A 517 37.57 -19.03 2.86
C PRO A 517 37.67 -18.77 1.35
N ASN A 518 38.09 -17.56 0.98
CA ASN A 518 38.19 -17.02 -0.39
C ASN A 518 36.86 -16.64 -1.09
N ASN A 519 35.71 -16.66 -0.39
CA ASN A 519 34.41 -16.23 -0.96
C ASN A 519 34.01 -16.88 -2.29
N ARG A 520 34.57 -18.06 -2.62
CA ARG A 520 34.24 -18.76 -3.86
C ARG A 520 32.99 -19.63 -3.66
N PRO A 521 31.94 -19.45 -4.48
CA PRO A 521 30.74 -20.29 -4.42
C PRO A 521 31.09 -21.69 -4.92
N THR A 522 30.65 -22.73 -4.21
CA THR A 522 30.82 -24.11 -4.72
C THR A 522 29.82 -24.42 -5.82
N MET A 523 29.97 -25.58 -6.46
CA MET A 523 29.01 -26.04 -7.48
C MET A 523 27.58 -26.11 -6.93
N GLU A 524 27.40 -26.51 -5.66
CA GLU A 524 26.10 -26.58 -5.01
C GLU A 524 25.46 -25.19 -4.88
N ASP A 525 26.22 -24.19 -4.43
CA ASP A 525 25.71 -22.82 -4.27
C ASP A 525 25.37 -22.19 -5.64
N GLN A 526 26.19 -22.48 -6.65
CA GLN A 526 25.97 -22.00 -8.02
C GLN A 526 24.72 -22.63 -8.63
N MET A 527 24.47 -23.92 -8.38
CA MET A 527 23.24 -24.61 -8.80
C MET A 527 22.00 -24.04 -8.09
N GLU A 528 22.10 -23.67 -6.81
CA GLU A 528 21.02 -23.01 -6.08
C GLU A 528 20.86 -21.51 -6.43
N GLY A 529 21.85 -20.93 -7.10
CA GLY A 529 21.89 -19.50 -7.45
C GLY A 529 22.08 -18.58 -6.23
N VAL A 530 22.70 -19.08 -5.16
CA VAL A 530 22.98 -18.30 -3.94
C VAL A 530 24.19 -17.42 -4.18
N LEU A 531 24.04 -16.13 -3.90
CA LEU A 531 25.12 -15.16 -4.05
C LEU A 531 26.17 -15.35 -2.93
N PRO A 532 27.47 -15.17 -3.21
CA PRO A 532 28.49 -15.24 -2.17
C PRO A 532 28.29 -14.11 -1.14
N TYR A 533 28.76 -14.36 0.08
CA TYR A 533 28.63 -13.39 1.16
C TYR A 533 29.54 -12.18 0.94
N PHE A 534 28.91 -11.02 0.73
CA PHE A 534 29.57 -9.72 0.74
C PHE A 534 29.15 -8.97 2.01
N PRO A 535 30.07 -8.69 2.95
CA PRO A 535 29.72 -8.10 4.24
C PRO A 535 29.25 -6.65 4.13
N ILE A 536 29.67 -5.90 3.10
CA ILE A 536 29.34 -4.49 2.96
C ILE A 536 28.24 -4.35 1.90
N ILE A 537 27.16 -3.67 2.24
CA ILE A 537 26.12 -3.28 1.28
C ILE A 537 26.56 -1.95 0.65
N GLU A 538 26.87 -2.00 -0.64
CA GLU A 538 27.25 -0.81 -1.40
C GLU A 538 26.03 0.09 -1.63
N VAL A 539 26.17 1.37 -1.26
CA VAL A 539 25.16 2.39 -1.55
C VAL A 539 25.35 2.84 -3.00
N ASN A 540 24.58 2.25 -3.90
CA ASN A 540 24.62 2.57 -5.33
C ASN A 540 23.52 3.59 -5.68
N PRO A 541 23.87 4.80 -6.13
CA PRO A 541 22.88 5.81 -6.52
C PRO A 541 21.95 5.37 -7.66
N LEU A 542 22.36 4.42 -8.50
CA LEU A 542 21.53 3.88 -9.58
C LEU A 542 20.36 3.04 -9.06
N LEU A 543 20.42 2.58 -7.80
CA LEU A 543 19.35 1.86 -7.13
C LEU A 543 18.40 2.80 -6.37
N ASN A 544 18.62 4.12 -6.41
CA ASN A 544 17.74 5.08 -5.78
C ASN A 544 16.46 5.27 -6.62
N ILE A 545 15.31 4.90 -6.05
CA ILE A 545 14.02 4.97 -6.74
C ILE A 545 13.52 6.42 -6.90
N ASN A 546 14.02 7.34 -6.07
CA ASN A 546 13.68 8.76 -6.11
C ASN A 546 14.66 9.59 -6.95
N TYR A 547 15.51 8.95 -7.76
CA TYR A 547 16.44 9.60 -8.68
C TYR A 547 17.27 10.71 -7.98
N ASN A 548 17.04 11.98 -8.34
CA ASN A 548 17.70 13.15 -7.78
C ASN A 548 16.82 13.96 -6.82
N ILE A 549 15.65 13.43 -6.41
CA ILE A 549 14.67 14.12 -5.57
C ILE A 549 14.82 13.61 -4.14
N SER A 550 15.62 14.32 -3.33
CA SER A 550 15.76 13.98 -1.91
C SER A 550 14.48 14.29 -1.14
N ILE A 551 14.03 13.37 -0.30
CA ILE A 551 12.84 13.54 0.54
C ILE A 551 13.29 13.95 1.95
N PRO A 552 13.12 15.21 2.34
CA PRO A 552 13.51 15.67 3.66
C PRO A 552 12.66 14.99 4.75
N ASN A 553 13.32 14.59 5.84
CA ASN A 553 12.70 13.97 7.01
C ASN A 553 11.77 12.80 6.66
N LEU A 554 12.26 11.86 5.85
CA LEU A 554 11.53 10.66 5.47
C LEU A 554 11.20 9.82 6.72
N LYS A 555 9.90 9.72 7.05
CA LYS A 555 9.39 9.02 8.24
C LYS A 555 8.94 7.60 7.94
N THR A 556 8.24 7.39 6.82
CA THR A 556 7.60 6.10 6.51
C THR A 556 7.53 5.86 5.01
N ILE A 557 7.62 4.60 4.61
CA ILE A 557 7.41 4.16 3.23
C ILE A 557 6.23 3.19 3.25
N VAL A 558 5.21 3.48 2.45
CA VAL A 558 4.02 2.65 2.30
C VAL A 558 4.04 2.03 0.91
N THR A 559 3.79 0.72 0.84
CA THR A 559 3.72 -0.01 -0.42
C THR A 559 2.32 -0.59 -0.60
N ALA A 560 1.84 -0.62 -1.84
CA ALA A 560 0.54 -1.19 -2.16
C ALA A 560 0.60 -2.00 -3.46
N PRO A 561 -0.09 -3.15 -3.53
CA PRO A 561 -0.06 -3.99 -4.72
C PRO A 561 -0.89 -3.39 -5.86
N THR A 562 -0.46 -3.58 -7.09
CA THR A 562 -1.28 -3.37 -8.31
C THR A 562 -2.05 -4.65 -8.67
N GLN A 563 -2.86 -4.62 -9.74
CA GLN A 563 -3.46 -5.87 -10.26
C GLN A 563 -2.42 -6.76 -10.93
N LEU A 564 -1.44 -6.13 -11.58
CA LEU A 564 -0.24 -6.79 -12.08
C LEU A 564 0.64 -7.26 -10.94
N GLU A 565 1.25 -8.43 -11.12
CA GLU A 565 2.12 -9.06 -10.13
C GLU A 565 3.55 -8.56 -10.22
N SER A 566 3.97 -8.05 -11.39
CA SER A 566 5.32 -7.51 -11.59
C SER A 566 5.53 -6.12 -10.98
N SER A 567 4.46 -5.43 -10.58
CA SER A 567 4.49 -4.05 -10.10
C SER A 567 3.92 -3.87 -8.69
N THR A 568 4.42 -2.83 -8.03
CA THR A 568 3.97 -2.33 -6.73
C THR A 568 3.94 -0.81 -6.78
N LEU A 569 3.03 -0.20 -6.04
CA LEU A 569 3.02 1.24 -5.80
C LEU A 569 3.84 1.53 -4.55
N VAL A 570 4.65 2.58 -4.57
CA VAL A 570 5.47 3.02 -3.45
C VAL A 570 5.18 4.49 -3.17
N MET A 571 4.82 4.80 -1.92
CA MET A 571 4.63 6.15 -1.42
C MET A 571 5.59 6.39 -0.27
N CYS A 572 6.47 7.37 -0.43
CA CYS A 572 7.42 7.80 0.57
C CYS A 572 6.86 9.05 1.27
N LEU A 573 6.73 8.99 2.59
CA LEU A 573 6.13 10.03 3.42
C LEU A 573 7.20 10.66 4.31
N GLY A 574 7.49 11.93 4.08
CA GLY A 574 8.34 12.75 4.93
C GLY A 574 7.73 14.14 5.12
N LEU A 575 8.58 15.17 5.13
CA LEU A 575 8.13 16.54 4.98
C LEU A 575 7.52 16.74 3.57
N ASP A 576 8.20 16.19 2.56
CA ASP A 576 7.69 16.06 1.20
C ASP A 576 7.20 14.63 0.95
N GLN A 577 6.35 14.48 -0.06
CA GLN A 577 5.79 13.20 -0.45
C GLN A 577 6.26 12.81 -1.85
N PHE A 578 6.63 11.54 -2.04
CA PHE A 578 7.07 11.02 -3.33
C PHE A 578 6.36 9.71 -3.65
N TYR A 579 5.74 9.67 -4.82
CA TYR A 579 4.99 8.52 -5.32
C TYR A 579 5.65 7.95 -6.58
N ILE A 580 5.83 6.64 -6.63
CA ILE A 580 6.34 5.95 -7.82
C ILE A 580 5.78 4.53 -7.95
N PRO A 581 5.35 4.09 -9.14
CA PRO A 581 5.18 2.67 -9.43
C PRO A 581 6.54 2.01 -9.64
N LEU A 582 6.83 0.95 -8.89
CA LEU A 582 8.08 0.19 -8.95
C LEU A 582 7.82 -1.22 -9.50
N THR A 583 8.78 -1.76 -10.26
CA THR A 583 8.73 -3.12 -10.83
C THR A 583 9.91 -3.96 -10.35
N PRO A 584 9.83 -4.62 -9.19
CA PRO A 584 10.95 -5.35 -8.57
C PRO A 584 11.56 -6.44 -9.45
N GLY A 585 10.74 -7.18 -10.20
CA GLY A 585 11.16 -8.30 -11.05
C GLY A 585 11.36 -7.96 -12.52
N ASN A 586 11.40 -6.67 -12.88
CA ASN A 586 11.02 -6.17 -14.21
C ASN A 586 9.59 -6.59 -14.60
N THR A 587 9.06 -6.02 -15.68
CA THR A 587 7.71 -6.32 -16.18
C THR A 587 7.71 -7.65 -16.93
N PHE A 588 7.22 -8.73 -16.30
CA PHE A 588 7.08 -10.05 -16.91
C PHE A 588 5.64 -10.40 -17.33
N ASP A 589 4.65 -9.67 -16.81
CA ASP A 589 3.22 -9.82 -17.11
C ASP A 589 2.71 -8.80 -18.14
N VAL A 590 3.60 -7.91 -18.62
CA VAL A 590 3.33 -6.94 -19.67
C VAL A 590 4.35 -7.13 -20.79
N ILE A 591 3.87 -7.20 -22.03
CA ILE A 591 4.68 -7.52 -23.21
C ILE A 591 5.84 -6.55 -23.42
N SER A 592 5.70 -5.27 -23.08
CA SER A 592 6.78 -4.31 -22.79
C SER A 592 6.16 -2.95 -22.40
N PHE A 593 6.59 -2.34 -21.30
CA PHE A 593 6.27 -0.93 -21.00
C PHE A 593 7.16 0.05 -21.78
N LYS A 594 8.41 -0.36 -22.05
CA LYS A 594 9.30 0.36 -22.96
C LYS A 594 8.82 0.11 -24.39
N SER A 595 8.86 1.15 -25.21
CA SER A 595 8.60 1.13 -26.67
C SER A 595 9.51 0.17 -27.48
N SER A 596 10.21 -0.76 -26.84
CA SER A 596 11.11 -1.75 -27.44
C SER A 596 10.39 -2.87 -28.18
N PHE A 597 9.08 -3.08 -27.95
CA PHE A 597 8.36 -4.10 -28.70
C PHE A 597 8.11 -3.63 -30.14
N ASN A 598 8.90 -4.17 -31.07
CA ASN A 598 8.87 -3.79 -32.48
C ASN A 598 7.66 -4.41 -33.21
N LYS A 599 6.47 -3.86 -32.95
CA LYS A 599 5.22 -4.20 -33.65
C LYS A 599 5.35 -4.17 -35.19
N PRO A 600 6.00 -3.17 -35.82
CA PRO A 600 6.07 -3.14 -37.29
C PRO A 600 6.89 -4.29 -37.86
N LEU A 601 7.93 -4.77 -37.18
CA LEU A 601 8.69 -5.95 -37.61
C LEU A 601 7.79 -7.19 -37.72
N ILE A 602 6.92 -7.43 -36.73
CA ILE A 602 6.00 -8.57 -36.73
C ILE A 602 4.99 -8.44 -37.88
N LEU A 603 4.43 -7.24 -38.08
CA LEU A 603 3.45 -7.00 -39.13
C LEU A 603 4.05 -7.20 -40.54
N VAL A 604 5.26 -6.68 -40.76
CA VAL A 604 5.99 -6.87 -42.03
C VAL A 604 6.33 -8.36 -42.23
N GLY A 605 6.80 -9.04 -41.19
CA GLY A 605 7.08 -10.48 -41.24
C GLY A 605 5.85 -11.31 -41.60
N LEU A 606 4.70 -11.04 -40.97
CA LEU A 606 3.43 -11.69 -41.28
C LEU A 606 2.99 -11.44 -42.73
N LEU A 607 3.14 -10.21 -43.22
CA LEU A 607 2.79 -9.86 -44.60
C LEU A 607 3.69 -10.57 -45.62
N ILE A 608 5.00 -10.65 -45.36
CA ILE A 608 5.96 -11.39 -46.20
C ILE A 608 5.60 -12.89 -46.22
N CYS A 609 5.35 -13.49 -45.06
CA CYS A 609 4.92 -14.89 -44.97
C CYS A 609 3.59 -15.15 -45.70
N PHE A 610 2.63 -14.23 -45.59
CA PHE A 610 1.35 -14.34 -46.29
C PHE A 610 1.52 -14.30 -47.81
N LEU A 611 2.25 -13.30 -48.33
CA LEU A 611 2.52 -13.15 -49.76
C LEU A 611 3.35 -14.31 -50.31
N SER A 612 4.37 -14.76 -49.57
CA SER A 612 5.19 -15.91 -49.97
C SER A 612 4.37 -17.19 -50.05
N THR A 613 3.42 -17.39 -49.12
CA THR A 613 2.52 -18.55 -49.14
C THR A 613 1.58 -18.52 -50.35
N LEU A 614 1.02 -17.36 -50.69
CA LEU A 614 0.18 -17.20 -51.89
C LEU A 614 0.96 -17.47 -53.18
N LEU A 615 2.18 -16.93 -53.28
CA LEU A 615 3.08 -17.14 -54.40
C LEU A 615 3.47 -18.62 -54.51
N ALA A 616 3.91 -19.23 -53.41
CA ALA A 616 4.29 -20.64 -53.36
C ALA A 616 3.11 -21.57 -53.73
N ASN A 617 1.91 -21.29 -53.24
CA ASN A 617 0.73 -22.09 -53.56
C ASN A 617 0.37 -22.00 -55.05
N ARG A 618 0.42 -20.80 -55.64
CA ARG A 618 0.22 -20.63 -57.10
C ARG A 618 1.29 -21.35 -57.92
N LEU A 619 2.56 -21.24 -57.52
CA LEU A 619 3.67 -21.92 -58.20
C LEU A 619 3.53 -23.46 -58.10
N ALA A 620 3.15 -23.97 -56.92
CA ALA A 620 2.92 -25.39 -56.70
C ALA A 620 1.74 -25.92 -57.53
N GLN A 621 0.60 -25.23 -57.54
CA GLN A 621 -0.56 -25.59 -58.37
C GLN A 621 -0.18 -25.67 -59.86
N ASN A 622 0.58 -24.69 -60.36
CA ASN A 622 1.07 -24.70 -61.73
C ASN A 622 2.03 -25.85 -62.01
N ALA A 623 2.92 -26.19 -61.06
CA ALA A 623 3.85 -27.31 -61.20
C ALA A 623 3.14 -28.67 -61.21
N ILE A 624 2.18 -28.86 -60.30
CA ILE A 624 1.34 -30.07 -60.24
C ILE A 624 0.52 -30.21 -61.53
N LEU A 625 -0.08 -29.11 -62.00
CA LEU A 625 -0.85 -29.13 -63.24
C LEU A 625 0.05 -29.53 -64.42
N LYS A 626 1.24 -28.95 -64.57
CA LYS A 626 2.19 -29.37 -65.62
C LYS A 626 2.59 -30.84 -65.53
N LEU A 627 2.79 -31.38 -64.32
CA LEU A 627 3.11 -32.80 -64.12
C LEU A 627 1.92 -33.72 -64.46
N SER A 628 0.69 -33.28 -64.21
CA SER A 628 -0.51 -34.07 -64.51
C SER A 628 -0.92 -34.08 -66.00
N TRP A 629 -0.40 -33.13 -66.80
CA TRP A 629 -0.65 -33.06 -68.25
C TRP A 629 0.44 -33.73 -69.09
N LEU A 630 1.54 -34.15 -68.46
CA LEU A 630 2.55 -35.06 -69.01
C LEU A 630 2.13 -36.50 -68.70
#